data_AF-A0A9X2Z3S0-F1
#
_entry.id   AF-A0A9X2Z3S0-F1
#
_cell.length_a   1.000
_cell.length_b   1.000
_cell.length_c   1.000
_cell.angle_alpha   90.00
_cell.angle_beta   90.00
_cell.angle_gamma   90.00
#
_symmetry.space_group_name_H-M   'P 1'
#
loop_
_entity.id
_entity.type
_entity.pdbx_description
1 polymer ?
#
loop_
_entity_poly.entity_id
_entity_poly.type
_entity_poly.pdbx_seq_one_letter_code
_entity_poly.pdbx_strand_id
1 'polypeptide(L)'
;MNPFTVVVCTVCTPDGRSPTLETLKAAVRRCPHGMLVTTDCLVTRHGCASPGLDAVTVVVQPCGVDRRPHGPARRLGPVGPQGVRAVCRWLEAGDWNAPLSTWWDARSHVGSDN
;
A
#
# COMPACT_ATOMS: atom_id res chain seq x y z
N MET A 1 3.11 -0.22 -17.97
CA MET A 1 2.76 -0.11 -16.53
C MET A 1 1.62 0.88 -16.40
N ASN A 2 0.57 0.50 -15.68
CA ASN A 2 -0.61 1.35 -15.46
C ASN A 2 -0.31 2.41 -14.39
N PRO A 3 -0.85 3.65 -14.48
CA PRO A 3 -0.64 4.66 -13.45
C PRO A 3 -1.36 4.32 -12.14
N PHE A 4 -0.77 4.75 -11.03
CA PHE A 4 -1.32 4.53 -9.69
C PHE A 4 -0.78 5.55 -8.68
N THR A 5 -1.53 5.70 -7.59
CA THR A 5 -1.09 6.40 -6.38
C THR A 5 -1.04 5.40 -5.23
N VAL A 6 0.11 5.28 -4.58
CA VAL A 6 0.30 4.58 -3.30
C VAL A 6 0.17 5.61 -2.19
N VAL A 7 -0.70 5.32 -1.23
CA VAL A 7 -0.82 6.09 0.00
C VAL A 7 -0.32 5.24 1.16
N VAL A 8 0.63 5.76 1.92
CA VAL A 8 1.24 5.07 3.07
C VAL A 8 0.99 5.85 4.34
N CYS A 9 0.38 5.21 5.33
CA CYS A 9 0.27 5.73 6.68
C CYS A 9 1.59 5.49 7.43
N THR A 10 2.23 6.55 7.92
CA THR A 10 3.53 6.48 8.63
C THR A 10 3.42 6.71 10.13
N VAL A 11 2.24 7.05 10.68
CA VAL A 11 2.04 7.31 12.12
C VAL A 11 2.35 6.08 12.97
N CYS A 12 2.16 4.88 12.43
CA CYS A 12 2.42 3.65 13.15
C CYS A 12 3.93 3.22 13.05
N THR A 13 4.82 4.09 12.54
CA THR A 13 6.28 3.88 12.50
C THR A 13 6.97 4.80 13.53
N PRO A 14 7.48 4.27 14.66
CA PRO A 14 7.91 5.07 15.82
C PRO A 14 9.05 6.06 15.55
N ASP A 15 9.89 5.82 14.54
CA ASP A 15 11.05 6.69 14.23
C ASP A 15 10.95 7.40 12.86
N GLY A 16 9.79 7.35 12.20
CA GLY A 16 9.60 7.88 10.83
C GLY A 16 10.46 7.20 9.75
N ARG A 17 11.25 6.20 10.12
CA ARG A 17 12.16 5.44 9.27
C ARG A 17 11.72 3.97 9.27
N SER A 18 11.09 3.56 8.17
CA SER A 18 10.71 2.17 7.95
C SER A 18 11.47 1.64 6.73
N PRO A 19 12.32 0.61 6.87
CA PRO A 19 12.88 -0.13 5.75
C PRO A 19 11.82 -0.59 4.74
N THR A 20 10.62 -0.96 5.21
CA THR A 20 9.48 -1.25 4.36
C THR A 20 9.07 -0.03 3.51
N LEU A 21 8.93 1.15 4.11
CA LEU A 21 8.62 2.39 3.37
C LEU A 21 9.70 2.72 2.33
N GLU A 22 10.98 2.61 2.68
CA GLU A 22 12.07 2.88 1.74
C GLU A 22 12.09 1.90 0.57
N THR A 23 11.77 0.63 0.83
CA THR A 23 11.62 -0.38 -0.22
C THR A 23 10.45 -0.06 -1.16
N LEU A 24 9.32 0.42 -0.62
CA LEU A 24 8.19 0.88 -1.43
C LEU A 24 8.55 2.11 -2.27
N LYS A 25 9.22 3.12 -1.69
CA LYS A 25 9.69 4.30 -2.42
C LYS A 25 10.59 3.90 -3.58
N ALA A 26 11.51 2.96 -3.38
CA ALA A 26 12.39 2.47 -4.44
C ALA A 26 11.63 1.77 -5.58
N ALA A 27 10.61 0.97 -5.27
CA ALA A 27 9.77 0.32 -6.27
C ALA A 27 8.93 1.33 -7.06
N VAL A 28 8.25 2.26 -6.39
CA VAL A 28 7.42 3.28 -7.04
C VAL A 28 8.24 4.16 -7.98
N ARG A 29 9.49 4.52 -7.61
CA ARG A 29 10.40 5.26 -8.50
C ARG A 29 10.75 4.53 -9.80
N ARG A 30 10.66 3.19 -9.83
CA ARG A 30 10.87 2.38 -11.04
C ARG A 30 9.61 2.27 -11.90
N CYS A 31 8.46 2.74 -11.42
CA CYS A 31 7.18 2.67 -12.11
C CYS A 31 6.90 3.99 -12.84
N PRO A 32 6.79 4.00 -14.18
CA PRO A 32 6.30 5.16 -14.91
C PRO A 32 4.94 5.60 -14.37
N HIS A 33 4.81 6.89 -14.07
CA HIS A 33 3.61 7.47 -13.45
C HIS A 33 3.25 6.92 -12.07
N GLY A 34 4.09 6.12 -11.41
CA GLY A 34 3.88 5.77 -10.00
C GLY A 34 4.03 7.00 -9.10
N MET A 35 3.11 7.18 -8.15
CA MET A 35 3.23 8.21 -7.10
C MET A 35 3.14 7.56 -5.74
N LEU A 36 3.97 8.00 -4.79
CA LEU A 36 3.86 7.62 -3.38
C LEU A 36 3.59 8.88 -2.56
N VAL A 37 2.53 8.83 -1.76
CA VAL A 37 2.13 9.87 -0.81
C VAL A 37 2.22 9.27 0.59
N THR A 38 2.94 9.93 1.48
CA THR A 38 2.90 9.63 2.91
C THR A 38 1.86 10.51 3.57
N THR A 39 1.06 9.93 4.44
CA THR A 39 0.07 10.66 5.22
C THR A 39 0.22 10.32 6.68
N ASP A 40 -0.40 11.16 7.52
CA ASP A 40 -0.75 10.76 8.87
C ASP A 40 -1.77 9.59 8.85
N CYS A 41 -2.38 9.26 9.99
CA CYS A 41 -3.19 8.06 10.11
C CYS A 41 -4.37 8.07 9.12
N LEU A 42 -4.35 7.13 8.16
CA LEU A 42 -5.40 6.95 7.14
C LEU A 42 -6.71 6.39 7.69
N VAL A 43 -6.70 5.93 8.94
CA VAL A 43 -7.87 5.39 9.64
C VAL A 43 -8.11 6.31 10.83
N THR A 44 -9.35 6.78 11.03
CA THR A 44 -9.75 7.47 12.26
C THR A 44 -9.14 6.74 13.46
N ARG A 45 -8.46 7.50 14.35
CA ARG A 45 -7.51 7.09 15.43
C ARG A 45 -7.67 5.73 16.13
N HIS A 46 -8.81 5.07 16.05
CA HIS A 46 -9.18 3.84 16.77
C HIS A 46 -8.98 2.54 15.97
N GLY A 47 -8.59 2.60 14.68
CA GLY A 47 -8.49 1.41 13.82
C GLY A 47 -7.07 1.00 13.36
N CYS A 48 -6.00 1.74 13.68
CA CYS A 48 -4.63 1.23 13.46
C CYS A 48 -4.33 0.25 14.61
N ALA A 49 -4.64 -1.03 14.42
CA ALA A 49 -3.97 -2.07 15.20
C ALA A 49 -2.48 -1.87 14.93
N SER A 50 -1.70 -1.46 15.95
CA SER A 50 -0.29 -1.12 15.80
C SER A 50 0.39 -2.24 15.02
N PRO A 51 0.78 -2.01 13.75
CA PRO A 51 1.59 -2.96 13.04
C PRO A 51 2.88 -3.09 13.84
N GLY A 52 3.49 -4.27 13.89
CA GLY A 52 4.81 -4.40 14.53
C GLY A 52 5.82 -3.37 13.99
N LEU A 53 6.95 -3.22 14.69
CA LEU A 53 7.92 -2.11 14.58
C LEU A 53 8.40 -1.68 13.17
N ASP A 54 8.08 -2.40 12.09
CA ASP A 54 8.43 -2.05 10.70
C ASP A 54 7.31 -2.37 9.67
N ALA A 55 6.05 -2.31 10.07
CA ALA A 55 4.93 -2.51 9.16
C ALA A 55 4.15 -1.22 8.88
N VAL A 56 3.79 -0.99 7.62
CA VAL A 56 3.10 0.24 7.16
C VAL A 56 1.77 -0.11 6.51
N THR A 57 0.73 0.68 6.75
CA THR A 57 -0.53 0.49 6.02
C THR A 57 -0.41 1.08 4.61
N VAL A 58 -0.64 0.24 3.60
CA VAL A 58 -0.59 0.63 2.19
C VAL A 58 -1.98 0.62 1.58
N VAL A 59 -2.31 1.69 0.85
CA VAL A 59 -3.49 1.79 -0.02
C VAL A 59 -3.01 2.09 -1.43
N VAL A 60 -3.55 1.40 -2.42
CA VAL A 60 -3.22 1.63 -3.83
C VAL A 60 -4.48 2.03 -4.57
N GLN A 61 -4.45 3.21 -5.16
CA GLN A 61 -5.50 3.73 -6.02
C GLN A 61 -5.02 3.70 -7.47
N PRO A 62 -5.58 2.85 -8.34
CA PRO A 62 -5.40 2.97 -9.78
C PRO A 62 -5.88 4.35 -10.25
N CYS A 63 -5.15 4.97 -11.16
CA CYS A 63 -5.49 6.30 -11.65
C CYS A 63 -5.08 6.51 -13.11
N GLY A 64 -5.55 7.60 -13.72
CA GLY A 64 -5.10 8.07 -15.02
C GLY A 64 -3.77 8.81 -14.92
N VAL A 65 -3.16 9.11 -16.08
CA VAL A 65 -1.96 9.96 -16.14
C VAL A 65 -2.23 11.37 -15.57
N ASP A 66 -3.48 11.83 -15.69
CA ASP A 66 -4.02 13.07 -15.11
C ASP A 66 -4.32 12.96 -13.60
N ARG A 67 -4.02 11.81 -12.98
CA ARG A 67 -4.23 11.50 -11.56
C ARG A 67 -5.69 11.36 -11.15
N ARG A 68 -6.63 11.26 -12.09
CA ARG A 68 -8.02 10.93 -11.76
C ARG A 68 -8.13 9.46 -11.35
N PRO A 69 -8.77 9.14 -10.21
CA PRO A 69 -8.92 7.77 -9.77
C PRO A 69 -9.77 6.97 -10.76
N HIS A 70 -9.39 5.72 -10.98
CA HIS A 70 -10.13 4.76 -11.78
C HIS A 70 -10.40 3.51 -10.96
N GLY A 71 -11.67 3.17 -10.78
CA GLY A 71 -12.07 2.00 -10.00
C GLY A 71 -11.73 2.09 -8.50
N PRO A 72 -11.93 0.98 -7.78
CA PRO A 72 -11.78 0.95 -6.32
C PRO A 72 -10.31 1.02 -5.89
N ALA A 73 -10.07 1.71 -4.77
CA ALA A 73 -8.80 1.62 -4.06
C ALA A 73 -8.66 0.24 -3.41
N ARG A 74 -7.44 -0.32 -3.46
CA ARG A 74 -7.10 -1.57 -2.77
C ARG A 74 -6.36 -1.25 -1.48
N ARG A 75 -6.98 -1.53 -0.33
CA ARG A 75 -6.31 -1.51 0.96
C ARG A 75 -5.55 -2.81 1.14
N LEU A 76 -4.24 -2.69 1.29
CA LEU A 76 -3.38 -3.83 1.53
C LEU A 76 -3.25 -4.08 3.06
N GLY A 77 -3.45 -3.07 3.91
CA GLY A 77 -3.29 -3.26 5.36
C GLY A 77 -1.80 -3.21 5.74
N PRO A 78 -1.40 -3.69 6.93
CA PRO A 78 -0.02 -3.55 7.38
C PRO A 78 0.93 -4.45 6.58
N VAL A 79 1.78 -3.82 5.77
CA VAL A 79 2.88 -4.44 5.03
C VAL A 79 4.13 -4.37 5.90
N GLY A 80 4.60 -5.52 6.38
CA GLY A 80 5.90 -5.64 7.04
C GLY A 80 7.02 -6.13 6.12
N PRO A 81 8.23 -6.37 6.66
CA PRO A 81 9.42 -6.73 5.88
C PRO A 81 9.26 -7.99 5.03
N GLN A 82 8.47 -8.96 5.50
CA GLN A 82 8.22 -10.21 4.78
C GLN A 82 7.28 -10.01 3.57
N GLY A 83 6.39 -9.02 3.63
CA GLY A 83 5.38 -8.76 2.59
C GLY A 83 5.78 -7.73 1.55
N VAL A 84 6.70 -6.81 1.90
CA VAL A 84 7.00 -5.65 1.06
C VAL A 84 7.48 -6.04 -0.34
N ARG A 85 8.26 -7.12 -0.46
CA ARG A 85 8.75 -7.59 -1.77
C ARG A 85 7.61 -8.07 -2.68
N ALA A 86 6.57 -8.69 -2.12
CA ALA A 86 5.41 -9.12 -2.90
C ALA A 86 4.61 -7.90 -3.41
N VAL A 87 4.41 -6.90 -2.55
CA VAL A 87 3.76 -5.63 -2.92
C VAL A 87 4.55 -4.92 -4.02
N CYS A 88 5.87 -4.79 -3.89
CA CYS A 88 6.70 -4.14 -4.92
C CYS A 88 6.60 -4.84 -6.27
N ARG A 89 6.67 -6.18 -6.31
CA ARG A 89 6.50 -6.94 -7.57
C ARG A 89 5.12 -6.72 -8.19
N TRP A 90 4.08 -6.66 -7.38
CA TRP A 90 2.72 -6.41 -7.85
C TRP A 90 2.55 -4.99 -8.39
N LEU A 91 3.09 -3.97 -7.70
CA LEU A 91 3.16 -2.59 -8.21
C LEU A 91 3.91 -2.51 -9.54
N GLU A 92 5.01 -3.26 -9.64
CA GLU A 92 5.84 -3.28 -10.84
C GLU A 92 5.17 -4.00 -12.02
N ALA A 93 4.38 -5.03 -11.75
CA ALA A 93 3.60 -5.71 -12.79
C ALA A 93 2.51 -4.78 -13.37
N GLY A 94 1.94 -3.90 -12.55
CA GLY A 94 0.91 -2.94 -12.97
C GLY A 94 -0.45 -3.58 -13.28
N ASP A 95 -0.66 -4.84 -12.91
CA ASP A 95 -1.93 -5.55 -13.06
C ASP A 95 -2.74 -5.46 -11.76
N TRP A 96 -3.65 -4.49 -11.73
CA TRP A 96 -4.47 -4.23 -10.54
C TRP A 96 -5.56 -5.26 -10.29
N ASN A 97 -5.86 -6.10 -11.27
CA ASN A 97 -6.84 -7.19 -11.15
C ASN A 97 -6.18 -8.49 -10.68
N ALA A 98 -4.84 -8.58 -10.75
CA ALA A 98 -4.12 -9.73 -10.24
C ALA A 98 -4.26 -9.83 -8.69
N PRO A 99 -4.46 -11.05 -8.16
CA PRO A 99 -4.45 -11.31 -6.73
C PRO A 99 -3.09 -10.94 -6.14
N LEU A 100 -3.09 -10.32 -4.95
CA LEU A 100 -1.85 -9.86 -4.32
C LEU A 100 -1.31 -10.97 -3.41
N SER A 101 -1.05 -12.15 -3.97
CA SER A 101 -0.73 -13.40 -3.25
C SER A 101 -1.81 -13.89 -2.27
N THR A 102 -1.86 -15.21 -2.09
CA THR A 102 -2.97 -15.92 -1.41
C THR A 102 -3.22 -15.49 0.04
N TRP A 103 -2.18 -15.11 0.78
CA TRP A 103 -2.29 -14.68 2.18
C TRP A 103 -2.81 -13.23 2.34
N TRP A 104 -2.77 -12.43 1.28
CA TRP A 104 -3.22 -11.03 1.30
C TRP A 104 -4.69 -10.91 0.95
N ASP A 105 -5.11 -11.60 -0.12
CA ASP A 105 -6.51 -11.61 -0.54
C ASP A 105 -7.40 -12.20 0.56
N ALA A 106 -6.91 -13.23 1.29
CA ALA A 106 -7.58 -13.79 2.45
C ALA A 106 -7.82 -12.77 3.60
N ARG A 107 -6.92 -11.79 3.79
CA ARG A 107 -7.08 -10.73 4.81
C ARG A 107 -7.93 -9.57 4.32
N SER A 108 -7.94 -9.30 3.01
CA SER A 108 -8.78 -8.26 2.41
C SER A 108 -10.28 -8.60 2.45
N HIS A 109 -10.64 -9.89 2.56
CA HIS A 109 -12.04 -10.34 2.71
C HIS A 109 -12.60 -10.26 4.14
N VAL A 110 -11.79 -10.00 5.17
CA VAL A 110 -12.23 -9.97 6.59
C VAL A 110 -12.67 -8.56 7.02
N GLY A 111 -13.27 -7.79 6.11
CA GLY A 111 -13.60 -6.37 6.32
C GLY A 111 -14.92 -5.94 5.73
N SER A 112 -15.96 -6.77 5.85
CA SER A 112 -17.34 -6.38 5.58
C SER A 112 -18.23 -6.96 6.66
N ASP A 113 -18.17 -6.37 7.85
CA ASP A 113 -19.28 -6.42 8.79
C ASP A 113 -19.59 -4.99 9.24
N ASN A 114 -20.89 -4.73 9.21
CA ASN A 114 -21.64 -3.47 9.23
C ASN A 114 -21.47 -2.64 10.51
#